data_AF-A0A9P0KRZ0-F1
#
_entry.id   AF-A0A9P0KRZ0-F1
#
_cell.length_a   1.000
_cell.length_b   1.000
_cell.length_c   1.000
_cell.angle_alpha   90.00
_cell.angle_beta   90.00
_cell.angle_gamma   90.00
#
_symmetry.space_group_name_H-M   'P 1'
#
loop_
_entity.id
_entity.type
_entity.pdbx_description
1 polymer ?
#
loop_
_entity_poly.entity_id
_entity_poly.type
_entity_poly.pdbx_seq_one_letter_code
_entity_poly.pdbx_strand_id
1 'polypeptide(L)'
;MNSHQQQTTHLTLKTAKHPNVETALYTWFLQQRTKNVNISGEILQEKAKFFYEEITGRDDFAASSGWLDNFKKRFKIRQLTVTGEKLSSNFAAVDPFQKIFLNKVREMNLGPEQVYNADESGLFWRALPNKTLVHKDEDSAPGRKISKDRLTFMPCANASGSHKLKLFTIGKAANLRVFKNCRNKLPVIYKDQRSAWMNQELFKQWFHEEFVPSVQAHLKQIGLPPRALLLLDNAPSHPEQK
;
A
#
# COMPACT_ATOMS: atom_id res chain seq x y z
N MET A 1 48.23 7.23 -26.15
CA MET A 1 47.23 7.74 -27.10
C MET A 1 46.25 6.62 -27.39
N ASN A 2 45.07 6.64 -26.78
CA ASN A 2 43.97 5.78 -27.18
C ASN A 2 42.66 6.57 -27.02
N SER A 3 42.14 6.95 -28.17
CA SER A 3 40.84 7.55 -28.43
C SER A 3 39.76 6.50 -28.24
N HIS A 4 38.78 6.77 -27.36
CA HIS A 4 37.48 6.10 -27.36
C HIS A 4 36.39 7.18 -27.38
N GLN A 5 35.66 7.24 -28.49
CA GLN A 5 34.43 7.99 -28.67
C GLN A 5 33.30 7.36 -27.84
N GLN A 6 32.44 8.18 -27.24
CA GLN A 6 31.00 7.87 -27.03
C GLN A 6 30.21 9.18 -27.23
N GLN A 7 29.66 9.36 -28.43
CA GLN A 7 28.24 9.21 -28.75
C GLN A 7 27.30 10.23 -28.09
N THR A 8 27.07 11.31 -28.82
CA THR A 8 25.90 12.21 -28.73
C THR A 8 24.61 11.48 -29.09
N THR A 9 23.53 11.72 -28.34
CA THR A 9 22.09 11.77 -28.72
C THR A 9 21.23 11.67 -27.43
N HIS A 10 20.16 12.40 -27.13
CA HIS A 10 19.31 13.38 -27.81
C HIS A 10 18.87 14.43 -26.76
N LEU A 11 19.20 15.71 -26.95
CA LEU A 11 18.74 16.81 -26.09
C LEU A 11 17.52 17.47 -26.73
N THR A 12 16.36 17.40 -26.08
CA THR A 12 15.17 18.16 -26.46
C THR A 12 15.50 19.67 -26.47
N LEU A 13 15.34 20.31 -27.63
CA LEU A 13 15.72 21.69 -27.98
C LEU A 13 14.87 22.79 -27.31
N LYS A 14 14.65 22.72 -26.00
CA LYS A 14 14.17 23.88 -25.21
C LYS A 14 15.06 24.07 -24.00
N THR A 15 16.01 24.98 -24.12
CA THR A 15 16.80 25.52 -23.02
C THR A 15 15.87 26.08 -21.94
N ALA A 16 16.18 25.80 -20.67
CA ALA A 16 15.43 26.37 -19.56
C ALA A 16 15.50 27.90 -19.62
N LYS A 17 14.37 28.59 -19.43
CA LYS A 17 14.32 30.06 -19.43
C LYS A 17 15.17 30.66 -18.30
N HIS A 18 15.30 29.93 -17.18
CA HIS A 18 16.08 30.34 -16.00
C HIS A 18 16.91 29.14 -15.47
N PRO A 19 18.04 28.80 -16.10
CA PRO A 19 18.80 27.59 -15.77
C PRO A 19 19.41 27.64 -14.36
N ASN A 20 19.80 28.83 -13.89
CA ASN A 20 20.37 29.03 -12.55
C ASN A 20 19.34 28.76 -11.44
N VAL A 21 18.10 29.22 -11.64
CA VAL A 21 16.97 28.98 -10.72
C VAL A 21 16.63 27.49 -10.68
N GLU A 22 16.59 26.83 -11.83
CA GLU A 22 16.34 25.40 -11.90
C GLU A 22 17.43 24.57 -11.21
N THR A 23 18.70 24.96 -11.36
CA THR A 23 19.83 24.27 -10.72
C THR A 23 19.82 24.45 -9.20
N ALA A 24 19.55 25.67 -8.72
CA ALA A 24 19.40 25.97 -7.30
C ALA A 24 18.23 25.18 -6.68
N LEU A 25 17.09 25.17 -7.36
CA LEU A 25 15.91 24.42 -6.93
C LEU A 25 16.17 22.92 -6.87
N TYR A 26 16.84 22.36 -7.87
CA TYR A 26 17.16 20.93 -7.89
C TYR A 26 18.13 20.54 -6.77
N THR A 27 19.13 21.38 -6.51
CA THR A 27 20.08 21.18 -5.40
C THR A 27 19.36 21.20 -4.06
N TRP A 28 18.48 22.17 -3.85
CA TRP A 28 17.64 22.25 -2.66
C TRP A 28 16.71 21.03 -2.54
N PHE A 29 16.09 20.61 -3.64
CA PHE A 29 15.25 19.40 -3.67
C PHE A 29 16.03 18.17 -3.19
N LEU A 30 17.27 17.96 -3.66
CA LEU A 30 18.12 16.86 -3.21
C LEU A 30 18.43 16.94 -1.70
N GLN A 31 18.72 18.14 -1.18
CA GLN A 31 18.97 18.35 0.26
C GLN A 31 17.75 18.05 1.13
N GLN A 32 16.54 18.33 0.65
CA GLN A 32 15.32 17.98 1.37
C GLN A 32 15.02 16.48 1.30
N ARG A 33 15.39 15.83 0.19
CA ARG A 33 15.28 14.36 0.04
C ARG A 33 16.21 13.61 1.00
N THR A 34 17.41 14.10 1.29
CA THR A 34 18.29 13.47 2.30
C THR A 34 17.73 13.58 3.72
N LYS A 35 16.90 14.59 3.99
CA LYS A 35 16.17 14.77 5.25
C LYS A 35 14.83 14.04 5.31
N ASN A 36 14.53 13.20 4.31
CA ASN A 36 13.26 12.47 4.18
C ASN A 36 11.99 13.37 4.19
N VAL A 37 12.11 14.64 3.78
CA VAL A 37 10.96 15.54 3.69
C VAL A 37 10.16 15.22 2.43
N ASN A 38 8.84 15.16 2.57
CA ASN A 38 7.93 15.04 1.43
C ASN A 38 7.76 16.39 0.76
N ILE A 39 8.06 16.47 -0.53
CA ILE A 39 8.02 17.71 -1.30
C ILE A 39 6.94 17.57 -2.38
N SER A 40 5.90 18.39 -2.27
CA SER A 40 4.83 18.46 -3.26
C SER A 40 5.20 19.36 -4.44
N GLY A 41 4.36 19.37 -5.48
CA GLY A 41 4.56 20.26 -6.62
C GLY A 41 4.47 21.74 -6.24
N GLU A 42 3.53 22.06 -5.35
CA GLU A 42 3.26 23.41 -4.85
C GLU A 42 4.47 23.94 -4.06
N ILE A 43 5.08 23.11 -3.22
CA ILE A 43 6.31 23.46 -2.49
C ILE A 43 7.45 23.77 -3.47
N LEU A 44 7.60 22.98 -4.54
CA LEU A 44 8.61 23.26 -5.58
C LEU A 44 8.33 24.58 -6.30
N GLN A 45 7.07 24.91 -6.58
CA GLN A 45 6.70 26.15 -7.25
C GLN A 45 7.01 27.37 -6.37
N GLU A 46 6.61 27.35 -5.11
CA GLU A 46 6.92 28.45 -4.18
C GLU A 46 8.42 28.60 -3.94
N LYS A 47 9.15 27.49 -3.82
CA LYS A 47 10.60 27.55 -3.68
C LYS A 47 11.30 28.04 -4.96
N ALA A 48 10.73 27.76 -6.12
CA ALA A 48 11.24 28.27 -7.39
C ALA A 48 11.06 29.79 -7.51
N LYS A 49 9.93 30.33 -7.06
CA LYS A 49 9.69 31.79 -6.98
C LYS A 49 10.68 32.46 -6.05
N PHE A 50 10.88 31.90 -4.86
CA PHE A 50 11.88 32.38 -3.92
C PHE A 50 13.28 32.44 -4.54
N PHE A 51 13.75 31.36 -5.19
CA PHE A 51 15.07 31.39 -5.84
C PHE A 51 15.13 32.34 -7.05
N TYR A 52 14.01 32.53 -7.74
CA TYR A 52 13.94 33.49 -8.84
C TYR A 52 14.14 34.91 -8.34
N GLU A 53 13.43 35.30 -7.28
CA GLU A 53 13.55 36.60 -6.64
C GLU A 53 14.97 36.85 -6.11
N GLU A 54 15.53 35.89 -5.37
CA GLU A 54 16.89 36.01 -4.84
C GLU A 54 17.97 36.14 -5.92
N ILE A 55 17.81 35.46 -7.06
CA ILE A 55 18.82 35.44 -8.13
C ILE A 55 18.67 36.63 -9.08
N THR A 56 17.45 37.10 -9.33
CA THR A 56 17.15 38.08 -10.38
C THR A 56 16.69 39.44 -9.85
N GLY A 57 16.30 39.52 -8.57
CA GLY A 57 15.69 40.70 -7.95
C GLY A 57 14.29 41.01 -8.49
N ARG A 58 13.59 40.03 -9.07
CA ARG A 58 12.28 40.19 -9.71
C ARG A 58 11.27 39.18 -9.17
N ASP A 59 9.99 39.51 -9.21
CA ASP A 59 8.88 38.71 -8.70
C ASP A 59 7.91 38.23 -9.80
N ASP A 60 8.22 38.46 -11.08
CA ASP A 60 7.36 38.17 -12.24
C ASP A 60 7.34 36.69 -12.66
N PHE A 61 8.00 35.82 -11.91
CA PHE A 61 8.06 34.40 -12.22
C PHE A 61 6.85 33.62 -11.70
N ALA A 62 5.96 33.25 -12.62
CA ALA A 62 4.73 32.53 -12.27
C ALA A 62 4.92 31.09 -11.77
N ALA A 63 6.08 30.46 -11.99
CA ALA A 63 6.35 29.05 -11.66
C ALA A 63 5.18 28.10 -12.05
N SER A 64 4.63 28.25 -13.25
CA SER A 64 3.39 27.56 -13.66
C SER A 64 3.49 26.03 -13.62
N SER A 65 2.35 25.34 -13.56
CA SER A 65 2.32 23.86 -13.59
C SER A 65 3.04 23.29 -14.82
N GLY A 66 2.89 23.93 -15.98
CA GLY A 66 3.61 23.55 -17.20
C GLY A 66 5.12 23.77 -17.10
N TRP A 67 5.58 24.79 -16.37
CA TRP A 67 7.01 24.95 -16.08
C TRP A 67 7.50 23.85 -15.13
N LEU A 68 6.76 23.58 -14.06
CA LEU A 68 7.08 22.53 -13.08
C LEU A 68 7.19 21.15 -13.75
N ASP A 69 6.28 20.81 -14.66
CA ASP A 69 6.31 19.55 -15.40
C ASP A 69 7.57 19.43 -16.27
N ASN A 70 7.98 20.53 -16.91
CA ASN A 70 9.20 20.56 -17.70
C ASN A 70 10.46 20.48 -16.83
N PHE A 71 10.48 21.16 -15.68
CA PHE A 71 11.54 21.03 -14.68
C PHE A 71 11.67 19.58 -14.20
N LYS A 72 10.56 18.95 -13.78
CA LYS A 72 10.55 17.54 -13.37
C LYS A 72 11.07 16.61 -14.47
N LYS A 73 10.67 16.82 -15.73
CA LYS A 73 11.18 16.06 -16.88
C LYS A 73 12.69 16.25 -17.08
N ARG A 74 13.19 17.49 -17.05
CA ARG A 74 14.62 17.81 -17.22
C ARG A 74 15.48 17.15 -16.16
N PHE A 75 15.04 17.18 -14.90
CA PHE A 75 15.78 16.63 -13.76
C PHE A 75 15.38 15.19 -13.39
N LYS A 76 14.58 14.53 -14.24
CA LYS A 76 14.13 13.14 -14.05
C LYS A 76 13.42 12.90 -12.70
N ILE A 77 12.73 13.91 -12.18
CA ILE A 77 11.98 13.84 -10.93
C ILE A 77 10.63 13.15 -11.20
N ARG A 78 10.37 12.04 -10.53
CA ARG A 78 9.12 11.29 -10.62
C ARG A 78 8.28 11.49 -9.37
N GLN A 79 6.98 11.66 -9.55
CA GLN A 79 6.02 11.63 -8.46
C GLN A 79 5.63 10.17 -8.18
N LEU A 80 5.90 9.72 -6.96
CA LEU A 80 5.43 8.43 -6.46
C LEU A 80 4.38 8.68 -5.39
N THR A 81 3.31 7.91 -5.41
CA THR A 81 2.42 7.83 -4.24
C THR A 81 3.22 7.19 -3.12
N VAL A 82 3.42 7.91 -2.02
CA VAL A 82 3.97 7.32 -0.80
C VAL A 82 2.96 6.28 -0.32
N THR A 83 3.19 5.02 -0.64
CA THR A 83 2.47 3.90 -0.03
C THR A 83 2.94 3.83 1.42
N GLY A 84 2.08 4.25 2.33
CA GLY A 84 2.35 4.27 3.76
C GLY A 84 2.55 2.85 4.26
N GLU A 85 3.81 2.51 4.57
CA GLU A 85 4.23 1.41 5.47
C GLU A 85 5.76 1.19 5.41
N LYS A 86 6.46 1.65 4.37
CA LYS A 86 7.93 1.50 4.29
C LYS A 86 8.71 2.18 5.43
N LEU A 87 8.12 3.16 6.11
CA LEU A 87 8.75 3.88 7.23
C LEU A 87 8.36 3.32 8.61
N SER A 88 7.33 2.47 8.70
CA SER A 88 6.90 1.82 9.95
C SER A 88 7.47 0.40 10.11
N SER A 89 7.99 -0.20 9.03
CA SER A 89 8.64 -1.50 9.08
C SER A 89 10.00 -1.41 9.78
N ASN A 90 10.14 -2.07 10.94
CA ASN A 90 11.43 -2.25 11.58
C ASN A 90 12.25 -3.28 10.78
N PHE A 91 13.01 -2.83 9.79
CA PHE A 91 13.88 -3.68 8.98
C PHE A 91 14.85 -4.51 9.83
N ALA A 92 15.29 -4.00 10.98
CA ALA A 92 16.18 -4.71 11.89
C ALA A 92 15.50 -5.92 12.58
N ALA A 93 14.16 -5.95 12.66
CA ALA A 93 13.41 -7.07 13.22
C ALA A 93 13.09 -8.17 12.19
N VAL A 94 13.28 -7.90 10.89
CA VAL A 94 12.95 -8.86 9.82
C VAL A 94 13.91 -10.06 9.83
N ASP A 95 15.22 -9.82 9.85
CA ASP A 95 16.22 -10.90 9.80
C ASP A 95 16.13 -11.85 11.02
N PRO A 96 15.98 -11.35 12.27
CA PRO A 96 15.73 -12.22 13.41
C PRO A 96 14.46 -13.06 13.26
N PHE A 97 13.36 -12.45 12.81
CA PHE A 97 12.09 -13.15 12.64
C PHE A 97 12.19 -14.23 11.55
N GLN A 98 12.82 -13.92 10.41
CA GLN A 98 13.04 -14.91 9.35
C GLN A 98 13.82 -16.12 9.86
N LYS A 99 14.86 -15.91 10.67
CA LYS A 99 15.62 -17.02 11.28
C LYS A 99 14.74 -17.87 12.20
N ILE A 100 13.97 -17.22 13.09
CA ILE A 100 13.05 -17.90 14.00
C ILE A 100 12.02 -18.72 13.22
N PHE A 101 11.38 -18.10 12.22
CA PHE A 101 10.38 -18.72 11.38
C PHE A 101 10.94 -19.93 10.61
N LEU A 102 12.08 -19.77 9.93
CA LEU A 102 12.71 -20.84 9.18
C LEU A 102 13.18 -21.98 10.09
N ASN A 103 13.69 -21.68 11.28
CA ASN A 103 14.04 -22.72 12.25
C ASN A 103 12.80 -23.49 12.69
N LYS A 104 11.70 -22.81 12.98
CA LYS A 104 10.43 -23.44 13.36
C LYS A 104 9.89 -24.36 12.26
N VAL A 105 9.94 -23.92 11.00
CA VAL A 105 9.57 -24.73 9.83
C VAL A 105 10.44 -25.99 9.71
N ARG A 106 11.77 -25.87 9.90
CA ARG A 106 12.70 -27.02 9.87
C ARG A 106 12.48 -27.98 11.03
N GLU A 107 12.37 -27.47 12.26
CA GLU A 107 12.13 -28.26 13.48
C GLU A 107 10.86 -29.10 13.38
N MET A 108 9.79 -28.54 12.80
CA MET A 108 8.53 -29.23 12.60
C MET A 108 8.48 -30.07 11.32
N ASN A 109 9.54 -30.05 10.51
CA ASN A 109 9.66 -30.70 9.21
C ASN A 109 8.48 -30.38 8.28
N LEU A 110 8.14 -29.09 8.16
CA LEU A 110 7.00 -28.65 7.34
C LEU A 110 7.41 -28.31 5.91
N GLY A 111 6.61 -28.78 4.95
CA GLY A 111 6.70 -28.36 3.55
C GLY A 111 5.83 -27.13 3.23
N PRO A 112 5.94 -26.60 2.00
CA PRO A 112 5.13 -25.46 1.54
C PRO A 112 3.61 -25.68 1.62
N GLU A 113 3.15 -26.93 1.59
CA GLU A 113 1.74 -27.32 1.75
C GLU A 113 1.19 -27.09 3.17
N GLN A 114 2.08 -26.99 4.16
CA GLN A 114 1.77 -26.93 5.58
C GLN A 114 2.05 -25.54 6.19
N VAL A 115 2.53 -24.59 5.40
CA VAL A 115 2.79 -23.21 5.84
C VAL A 115 1.72 -22.31 5.24
N TYR A 116 0.93 -21.65 6.07
CA TYR A 116 -0.18 -20.79 5.68
C TYR A 116 0.10 -19.35 6.06
N ASN A 117 -0.45 -18.43 5.29
CA ASN A 117 -0.54 -17.02 5.65
C ASN A 117 -2.01 -16.58 5.61
N ALA A 118 -2.41 -15.73 6.55
CA ALA A 118 -3.69 -15.04 6.53
C ALA A 118 -3.45 -13.56 6.88
N ASP A 119 -4.18 -12.67 6.20
CA ASP A 119 -4.03 -11.22 6.39
C ASP A 119 -5.35 -10.52 6.11
N GLU A 120 -5.66 -9.46 6.85
CA GLU A 120 -6.89 -8.69 6.71
C GLU A 120 -6.74 -7.49 5.77
N SER A 121 -7.74 -7.30 4.92
CA SER A 121 -7.81 -6.15 4.02
C SER A 121 -9.19 -5.48 4.05
N GLY A 122 -9.20 -4.16 3.96
CA GLY A 122 -10.41 -3.34 3.90
C GLY A 122 -10.78 -2.95 2.47
N LEU A 123 -11.96 -3.33 2.01
CA LEU A 123 -12.55 -2.88 0.75
C LEU A 123 -13.53 -1.72 1.00
N PHE A 124 -13.19 -0.53 0.51
CA PHE A 124 -14.03 0.66 0.59
C PHE A 124 -14.79 0.89 -0.71
N TRP A 125 -15.82 0.07 -0.95
CA TRP A 125 -16.52 0.00 -2.23
C TRP A 125 -17.33 1.27 -2.59
N ARG A 126 -17.62 2.16 -1.62
CA ARG A 126 -18.24 3.47 -1.86
C ARG A 126 -17.28 4.66 -1.77
N ALA A 127 -15.98 4.42 -1.62
CA ALA A 127 -15.02 5.51 -1.56
C ALA A 127 -14.94 6.20 -2.93
N LEU A 128 -15.33 7.48 -2.96
CA LEU A 128 -15.13 8.35 -4.12
C LEU A 128 -13.73 8.99 -4.07
N PRO A 129 -13.19 9.45 -5.21
CA PRO A 129 -11.95 10.22 -5.24
C PRO A 129 -11.98 11.39 -4.25
N ASN A 130 -10.85 11.63 -3.59
CA ASN A 130 -10.67 12.71 -2.62
C ASN A 130 -10.22 14.04 -3.26
N LYS A 131 -10.20 14.10 -4.61
CA LYS A 131 -9.87 15.28 -5.39
C LYS A 131 -10.94 15.47 -6.45
N THR A 132 -11.43 16.70 -6.59
CA THR A 132 -12.32 17.11 -7.67
C THR A 132 -11.68 18.27 -8.44
N LEU A 133 -11.94 18.33 -9.74
CA LEU A 133 -11.65 19.52 -10.53
C LEU A 133 -12.79 20.50 -10.28
N VAL A 134 -12.45 21.74 -9.93
CA VAL A 134 -13.41 22.84 -9.72
C VAL A 134 -13.25 23.87 -10.83
N HIS A 135 -14.33 24.59 -11.14
CA HIS A 135 -14.24 25.69 -12.10
C HIS A 135 -13.34 26.79 -11.55
N LYS A 136 -12.64 27.53 -12.42
CA LYS A 136 -11.69 28.58 -12.00
C LYS A 136 -12.33 29.72 -11.18
N ASP A 137 -13.64 29.88 -11.31
CA ASP A 137 -14.45 30.91 -10.65
C ASP A 137 -15.16 30.36 -9.38
N GLU A 138 -14.90 29.10 -9.02
CA GLU A 138 -15.37 28.49 -7.77
C GLU A 138 -14.24 28.53 -6.73
N ASP A 139 -14.39 29.39 -5.71
CA ASP A 139 -13.40 29.52 -4.62
C ASP A 139 -13.34 28.29 -3.70
N SER A 140 -14.36 27.42 -3.73
CA SER A 140 -14.36 26.15 -3.02
C SER A 140 -15.38 25.16 -3.60
N ALA A 141 -15.05 23.86 -3.57
CA ALA A 141 -16.04 22.80 -3.69
C ALA A 141 -16.47 22.35 -2.29
N PRO A 142 -17.78 22.34 -1.97
CA PRO A 142 -18.25 21.78 -0.71
C PRO A 142 -17.86 20.30 -0.63
N GLY A 143 -17.02 19.98 0.37
CA GLY A 143 -16.52 18.62 0.56
C GLY A 143 -17.66 17.64 0.84
N ARG A 144 -17.73 16.55 0.08
CA ARG A 144 -18.63 15.44 0.41
C ARG A 144 -17.96 14.55 1.46
N LYS A 145 -18.67 14.23 2.55
CA LYS A 145 -18.23 13.19 3.48
C LYS A 145 -18.05 11.88 2.70
N ILE A 146 -16.82 11.42 2.57
CA ILE A 146 -16.51 10.16 1.89
C ILE A 146 -17.25 9.05 2.63
N SER A 147 -18.07 8.27 1.91
CA SER A 147 -18.64 7.06 2.48
C SER A 147 -17.50 6.08 2.74
N LYS A 148 -17.17 5.91 4.02
CA LYS A 148 -16.22 4.90 4.50
C LYS A 148 -16.92 3.57 4.73
N ASP A 149 -17.86 3.22 3.85
CA ASP A 149 -18.49 1.91 3.89
C ASP A 149 -17.45 0.85 3.56
N ARG A 150 -17.08 0.12 4.61
CA ARG A 150 -16.03 -0.89 4.56
C ARG A 150 -16.64 -2.28 4.61
N LEU A 151 -16.12 -3.14 3.75
CA LEU A 151 -16.19 -4.58 3.87
C LEU A 151 -14.77 -5.05 4.20
N THR A 152 -14.58 -5.76 5.31
CA THR A 152 -13.27 -6.37 5.60
C THR A 152 -13.28 -7.80 5.09
N PHE A 153 -12.17 -8.23 4.50
CA PHE A 153 -12.01 -9.61 4.07
C PHE A 153 -10.62 -10.13 4.45
N MET A 154 -10.54 -11.43 4.73
CA MET A 154 -9.31 -12.11 5.12
C MET A 154 -9.10 -13.33 4.24
N PRO A 155 -8.25 -13.25 3.20
CA PRO A 155 -7.77 -14.43 2.49
C PRO A 155 -6.83 -15.26 3.36
N CYS A 156 -6.80 -16.56 3.10
CA CYS A 156 -5.79 -17.46 3.65
C CYS A 156 -5.40 -18.51 2.60
N ALA A 157 -4.11 -18.76 2.46
CA ALA A 157 -3.57 -19.74 1.53
C ALA A 157 -2.28 -20.36 2.04
N ASN A 158 -1.96 -21.56 1.57
CA ASN A 158 -0.65 -22.16 1.82
C ASN A 158 0.44 -21.58 0.92
N ALA A 159 1.70 -21.80 1.30
CA ALA A 159 2.87 -21.25 0.62
C ALA A 159 3.07 -21.82 -0.79
N SER A 160 2.59 -23.02 -1.09
CA SER A 160 2.56 -23.56 -2.47
C SER A 160 1.44 -22.96 -3.33
N GLY A 161 0.41 -22.36 -2.71
CA GLY A 161 -0.78 -21.84 -3.39
C GLY A 161 -1.77 -22.90 -3.85
N SER A 162 -1.55 -24.18 -3.55
CA SER A 162 -2.41 -25.30 -3.91
C SER A 162 -3.71 -25.35 -3.10
N HIS A 163 -3.70 -24.79 -1.89
CA HIS A 163 -4.86 -24.72 -1.02
C HIS A 163 -5.15 -23.29 -0.61
N LYS A 164 -6.35 -22.82 -0.97
CA LYS A 164 -6.86 -21.48 -0.66
C LYS A 164 -8.18 -21.64 0.08
N LEU A 165 -8.28 -21.03 1.25
CA LEU A 165 -9.50 -21.07 2.03
C LEU A 165 -10.53 -20.11 1.44
N LYS A 166 -11.79 -20.40 1.72
CA LYS A 166 -12.91 -19.52 1.39
C LYS A 166 -12.72 -18.16 2.07
N LEU A 167 -12.96 -17.07 1.34
CA LEU A 167 -12.76 -15.71 1.86
C LEU A 167 -13.64 -15.47 3.09
N PHE A 168 -13.01 -15.13 4.22
CA PHE A 168 -13.71 -14.70 5.41
C PHE A 168 -14.04 -13.22 5.30
N THR A 169 -15.32 -12.88 5.27
CA THR A 169 -15.82 -11.54 4.92
C THR A 169 -16.66 -10.99 6.07
N ILE A 170 -16.37 -9.75 6.48
CA ILE A 170 -17.00 -9.07 7.61
C ILE A 170 -17.66 -7.79 7.10
N GLY A 171 -18.99 -7.74 7.20
CA GLY A 171 -19.80 -6.55 6.91
C GLY A 171 -20.44 -5.98 8.18
N LYS A 172 -21.11 -4.82 8.05
CA LYS A 172 -21.82 -4.20 9.19
C LYS A 172 -23.16 -4.84 9.51
N ALA A 173 -23.86 -5.34 8.49
CA ALA A 173 -25.24 -5.78 8.62
C ALA A 173 -25.31 -7.30 8.75
N ALA A 174 -25.95 -7.78 9.80
CA ALA A 174 -26.23 -9.21 10.00
C ALA A 174 -27.06 -9.82 8.87
N ASN A 175 -28.07 -9.08 8.41
CA ASN A 175 -29.06 -9.55 7.46
C ASN A 175 -29.22 -8.53 6.33
N LEU A 176 -28.41 -8.67 5.29
CA LEU A 176 -28.63 -7.94 4.05
C LEU A 176 -29.81 -8.55 3.30
N ARG A 177 -30.73 -7.70 2.81
CA ARG A 177 -31.88 -8.15 2.01
C ARG A 177 -31.46 -9.01 0.81
N VAL A 178 -30.30 -8.72 0.24
CA VAL A 178 -29.70 -9.47 -0.89
C VAL A 178 -29.29 -10.91 -0.52
N PHE A 179 -29.11 -11.22 0.77
CA PHE A 179 -28.79 -12.57 1.22
C PHE A 179 -30.02 -13.42 1.52
N LYS A 180 -31.22 -12.84 1.44
CA LYS A 180 -32.47 -13.59 1.60
C LYS A 180 -32.48 -14.73 0.58
N ASN A 181 -32.57 -15.97 1.07
CA ASN A 181 -32.55 -17.23 0.30
C ASN A 181 -31.21 -17.62 -0.37
N CYS A 182 -30.15 -16.82 -0.22
CA CYS A 182 -28.84 -17.08 -0.86
C CYS A 182 -27.68 -17.21 0.12
N ARG A 183 -27.90 -17.04 1.44
CA ARG A 183 -26.82 -17.03 2.45
C ARG A 183 -25.94 -18.28 2.41
N ASN A 184 -26.55 -19.46 2.29
CA ASN A 184 -25.81 -20.74 2.22
C ASN A 184 -25.16 -21.01 0.85
N LYS A 185 -25.45 -20.17 -0.15
CA LYS A 185 -24.92 -20.29 -1.52
C LYS A 185 -23.80 -19.28 -1.79
N LEU A 186 -23.44 -18.45 -0.82
CA LEU A 186 -22.40 -17.45 -1.02
C LEU A 186 -21.04 -18.13 -1.23
N PRO A 187 -20.21 -17.63 -2.17
CA PRO A 187 -18.85 -18.12 -2.38
C PRO A 187 -17.88 -17.62 -1.29
N VAL A 188 -18.37 -16.91 -0.27
CA VAL A 188 -17.61 -16.39 0.87
C VAL A 188 -18.23 -16.84 2.19
N ILE A 189 -17.45 -16.80 3.26
CA ILE A 189 -17.98 -16.91 4.63
C ILE A 189 -18.30 -15.49 5.06
N TYR A 190 -19.57 -15.20 5.35
CA TYR A 190 -19.99 -13.87 5.76
C TYR A 190 -20.33 -13.81 7.25
N LYS A 191 -19.68 -12.91 7.98
CA LYS A 191 -19.98 -12.54 9.36
C LYS A 191 -20.31 -11.06 9.43
N ASP A 192 -21.02 -10.66 10.48
CA ASP A 192 -21.34 -9.27 10.73
C ASP A 192 -20.67 -8.74 12.00
N GLN A 193 -20.27 -7.48 11.95
CA GLN A 193 -19.65 -6.77 13.05
C GLN A 193 -19.96 -5.28 12.88
N ARG A 194 -20.43 -4.59 13.93
CA ARG A 194 -20.90 -3.19 13.87
C ARG A 194 -19.94 -2.20 13.20
N SER A 195 -18.65 -2.37 13.43
CA SER A 195 -17.57 -1.56 12.84
C SER A 195 -17.03 -2.15 11.54
N ALA A 196 -17.41 -3.38 11.19
CA ALA A 196 -16.87 -4.21 10.11
C ALA A 196 -15.35 -4.43 10.23
N TRP A 197 -14.79 -4.45 11.44
CA TRP A 197 -13.39 -4.81 11.70
C TRP A 197 -13.31 -6.28 12.14
N MET A 198 -12.16 -6.90 11.96
CA MET A 198 -11.83 -8.15 12.66
C MET A 198 -11.80 -7.89 14.17
N ASN A 199 -12.20 -8.89 14.95
CA ASN A 199 -11.99 -8.93 16.39
C ASN A 199 -11.54 -10.34 16.80
N GLN A 200 -11.12 -10.49 18.06
CA GLN A 200 -10.62 -11.78 18.56
C GLN A 200 -11.65 -12.91 18.51
N GLU A 201 -12.94 -12.59 18.70
CA GLU A 201 -14.02 -13.57 18.66
C GLU A 201 -14.21 -14.14 17.25
N LEU A 202 -14.31 -13.26 16.25
CA LEU A 202 -14.42 -13.64 14.84
C LEU A 202 -13.19 -14.37 14.34
N PHE A 203 -12.00 -13.95 14.78
CA PHE A 203 -10.75 -14.64 14.44
C PHE A 203 -10.73 -16.06 15.02
N LYS A 204 -11.02 -16.22 16.32
CA LYS A 204 -11.12 -17.56 16.95
C LYS A 204 -12.16 -18.42 16.27
N GLN A 205 -13.31 -17.84 15.93
CA GLN A 205 -14.36 -18.53 15.20
C GLN A 205 -13.85 -19.03 13.85
N TRP A 206 -13.27 -18.16 13.03
CA TRP A 206 -12.66 -18.54 11.76
C TRP A 206 -11.59 -19.62 11.93
N PHE A 207 -10.72 -19.48 12.92
CA PHE A 207 -9.63 -20.42 13.16
C PHE A 207 -10.16 -21.83 13.46
N HIS A 208 -11.14 -21.95 14.35
CA HIS A 208 -11.66 -23.25 14.77
C HIS A 208 -12.69 -23.85 13.82
N GLU A 209 -13.57 -23.03 13.23
CA GLU A 209 -14.67 -23.50 12.38
C GLU A 209 -14.25 -23.67 10.91
N GLU A 210 -13.28 -22.89 10.43
CA GLU A 210 -12.93 -22.83 9.00
C GLU A 210 -11.48 -23.28 8.74
N PHE A 211 -10.50 -22.67 9.43
CA PHE A 211 -9.09 -22.95 9.17
C PHE A 211 -8.70 -24.38 9.53
N VAL A 212 -8.89 -24.78 10.80
CA VAL A 212 -8.47 -26.11 11.27
C VAL A 212 -9.11 -27.25 10.46
N PRO A 213 -10.45 -27.29 10.24
CA PRO A 213 -11.06 -28.37 9.48
C PRO A 213 -10.62 -28.40 8.02
N SER A 214 -10.53 -27.23 7.35
CA SER A 214 -10.13 -27.16 5.93
C SER A 214 -8.69 -27.63 5.74
N VAL A 215 -7.77 -27.19 6.61
CA VAL A 215 -6.36 -27.60 6.54
C VAL A 215 -6.18 -29.08 6.84
N GLN A 216 -6.86 -29.61 7.86
CA GLN A 216 -6.80 -31.04 8.18
C GLN A 216 -7.32 -31.91 7.02
N ALA A 217 -8.43 -31.51 6.39
CA ALA A 217 -8.99 -32.21 5.25
C ALA A 217 -8.02 -32.19 4.05
N HIS A 218 -7.47 -31.02 3.71
CA HIS A 218 -6.49 -30.88 2.61
C HIS A 218 -5.25 -31.74 2.85
N LEU A 219 -4.62 -31.64 4.02
CA LEU A 219 -3.41 -32.40 4.33
C LEU A 219 -3.65 -33.90 4.31
N LYS A 220 -4.79 -34.36 4.84
CA LYS A 220 -5.19 -35.77 4.76
C LYS A 220 -5.36 -36.23 3.32
N GLN A 221 -5.97 -35.40 2.46
CA GLN A 221 -6.18 -35.73 1.04
C GLN A 221 -4.87 -35.91 0.28
N ILE A 222 -3.84 -35.11 0.59
CA ILE A 222 -2.52 -35.20 -0.06
C ILE A 222 -1.52 -36.11 0.68
N GLY A 223 -1.97 -36.84 1.70
CA GLY A 223 -1.14 -37.80 2.43
C GLY A 223 -0.09 -37.18 3.37
N LEU A 224 -0.29 -35.93 3.80
CA LEU A 224 0.59 -35.26 4.76
C LEU A 224 0.04 -35.35 6.21
N PRO A 225 0.94 -35.32 7.22
CA PRO A 225 0.52 -35.22 8.62
C PRO A 225 -0.33 -33.96 8.87
N PRO A 226 -1.35 -34.02 9.75
CA PRO A 226 -2.22 -32.89 10.07
C PRO A 226 -1.53 -31.85 10.96
N ARG A 227 -0.42 -31.32 10.48
CA ARG A 227 0.41 -30.30 11.14
C ARG A 227 0.61 -29.16 10.17
N ALA A 228 0.33 -27.94 10.61
CA ALA A 228 0.51 -26.74 9.83
C ALA A 228 1.00 -25.58 10.71
N LEU A 229 1.65 -24.61 10.08
CA LEU A 229 2.05 -23.35 10.68
C LEU A 229 1.24 -22.22 10.01
N LEU A 230 0.55 -21.42 10.81
CA LEU A 230 -0.15 -20.22 10.35
C LEU A 230 0.68 -18.99 10.72
N LEU A 231 1.08 -18.24 9.70
CA LEU A 231 1.71 -16.93 9.83
C LEU A 231 0.63 -15.85 9.87
N LEU A 232 0.76 -14.94 10.85
CA LEU A 232 -0.14 -13.81 11.10
C LEU A 232 0.69 -12.57 11.42
N ASP A 233 0.11 -11.40 11.22
CA ASP A 233 0.67 -10.16 11.74
C ASP A 233 0.43 -10.04 13.26
N ASN A 234 0.98 -8.99 13.87
CA ASN A 234 0.80 -8.70 15.29
C ASN A 234 -0.42 -7.81 15.56
N ALA A 235 -1.55 -8.07 14.89
CA ALA A 235 -2.78 -7.34 15.14
C ALA A 235 -3.42 -7.72 16.50
N PRO A 236 -4.03 -6.77 17.25
CA PRO A 236 -4.73 -7.06 18.51
C PRO A 236 -5.91 -8.05 18.39
N SER A 237 -6.42 -8.26 17.17
CA SER A 237 -7.42 -9.27 16.84
C SER A 237 -6.87 -10.69 16.91
N HIS A 238 -5.55 -10.86 16.82
CA HIS A 238 -4.91 -12.16 16.94
C HIS A 238 -4.66 -12.48 18.42
N PRO A 239 -4.97 -13.70 18.88
CA PRO A 239 -4.61 -14.11 20.22
C PRO A 239 -3.09 -14.17 20.36
N GLU A 240 -2.57 -13.84 21.54
CA GLU A 240 -1.14 -14.01 21.85
C GLU A 240 -0.70 -15.46 21.63
N GLN A 241 0.54 -15.63 21.13
CA GLN A 241 1.18 -16.93 20.98
C GLN A 241 1.16 -17.67 22.33
N LYS A 242 0.64 -18.89 22.35
CA LYS A 242 0.87 -19.87 23.42
C LYS A 242 1.88 -20.90 22.95
#